data_AF-A0A3D2HU62-F1
#
_entry.id   AF-A0A3D2HU62-F1
#
_cell.length_a   1.000
_cell.length_b   1.000
_cell.length_c   1.000
_cell.angle_alpha   90.00
_cell.angle_beta   90.00
_cell.angle_gamma   90.00
#
_symmetry.space_group_name_H-M   'P 1'
#
loop_
_entity.id
_entity.type
_entity.pdbx_description
1 polymer ?
#
loop_
_entity_poly.entity_id
_entity_poly.type
_entity_poly.pdbx_seq_one_letter_code
_entity_poly.pdbx_strand_id
1 'polypeptide(L)'
;MKKFVCPVCGYIYEGESIPEGFKCPVCHVDGSKFKVMEEGKLAAEHEYGVYAKTVKNNPDISDEDKKVIFEQLKANFYGECSEVGMYLCMARIAHREGYPEIGLYWEKAAHEEAEHAAKFA
;
A
#
# COMPACT_ATOMS: atom_id res chain seq x y z
N MET A 1 -20.86 -16.51 -6.24
CA MET A 1 -22.02 -15.71 -5.77
C MET A 1 -21.75 -14.25 -6.08
N LYS A 2 -22.73 -13.50 -6.59
CA LYS A 2 -22.59 -12.05 -6.83
C LYS A 2 -22.89 -11.30 -5.54
N LYS A 3 -22.22 -10.17 -5.34
CA LYS A 3 -22.53 -9.23 -4.26
C LYS A 3 -23.32 -8.06 -4.83
N PHE A 4 -24.34 -7.62 -4.10
CA PHE A 4 -25.18 -6.50 -4.47
C PHE A 4 -25.16 -5.48 -3.34
N VAL A 5 -24.81 -4.23 -3.64
CA VAL A 5 -24.74 -3.15 -2.65
C VAL A 5 -25.98 -2.26 -2.76
N CYS A 6 -26.56 -1.95 -1.60
CA CYS A 6 -27.59 -0.93 -1.48
C CYS A 6 -26.96 0.46 -1.69
N PRO A 7 -27.40 1.27 -2.67
CA PRO A 7 -26.82 2.58 -2.91
C PRO A 7 -27.18 3.63 -1.84
N VAL A 8 -28.09 3.32 -0.92
CA VAL A 8 -28.56 4.24 0.12
C VAL A 8 -27.80 4.05 1.43
N CYS A 9 -27.57 2.80 1.86
CA CYS A 9 -26.98 2.49 3.16
C CYS A 9 -25.75 1.59 3.12
N GLY A 10 -25.35 1.10 1.94
CA GLY A 10 -24.18 0.23 1.80
C GLY A 10 -24.39 -1.24 2.21
N TYR A 11 -25.60 -1.66 2.60
CA TYR A 11 -25.89 -3.07 2.89
C TYR A 11 -25.53 -3.97 1.70
N ILE A 12 -24.84 -5.09 1.98
CA ILE A 12 -24.38 -6.06 0.98
C ILE A 12 -25.24 -7.32 1.06
N TYR A 13 -25.85 -7.68 -0.06
CA TYR A 13 -26.56 -8.94 -0.26
C TYR A 13 -25.72 -9.88 -1.14
N GLU A 14 -25.53 -11.13 -0.72
CA GLU A 14 -24.79 -12.14 -1.47
C GLU A 14 -25.75 -13.20 -2.03
N GLY A 15 -25.78 -13.37 -3.35
CA GLY A 15 -26.70 -14.30 -4.02
C GLY A 15 -26.46 -14.38 -5.53
N GLU A 16 -27.25 -15.18 -6.25
CA GLU A 16 -27.18 -15.22 -7.72
C GLU A 16 -27.92 -14.04 -8.37
N SER A 17 -29.06 -13.65 -7.76
CA SER A 17 -29.88 -12.50 -8.10
C SER A 17 -30.57 -11.95 -6.86
N ILE A 18 -31.03 -10.70 -6.92
CA ILE A 18 -31.92 -10.12 -5.89
C ILE A 18 -33.30 -10.77 -6.05
N PRO A 19 -33.87 -11.40 -5.00
CA PRO A 19 -35.20 -11.98 -5.05
C PRO A 19 -36.28 -10.94 -5.38
N GLU A 20 -37.35 -11.37 -6.05
CA GLU A 20 -38.48 -10.50 -6.37
C GLU A 20 -39.16 -10.03 -5.07
N GLY A 21 -39.39 -8.71 -4.95
CA GLY A 21 -39.95 -8.10 -3.74
C GLY A 21 -38.97 -7.96 -2.56
N PHE A 22 -37.67 -8.23 -2.76
CA PHE A 22 -36.66 -8.01 -1.73
C PHE A 22 -36.64 -6.54 -1.27
N LYS A 23 -36.58 -6.32 0.04
CA LYS A 23 -36.40 -4.99 0.63
C LYS A 23 -35.13 -4.97 1.47
N CYS A 24 -34.35 -3.90 1.35
CA CYS A 24 -33.16 -3.73 2.18
C CYS A 24 -33.54 -3.82 3.67
N PRO A 25 -32.86 -4.66 4.48
CA PRO A 25 -33.17 -4.79 5.90
C PRO A 25 -32.79 -3.55 6.73
N VAL A 26 -31.92 -2.68 6.19
CA VAL A 26 -31.40 -1.50 6.89
C VAL A 26 -32.21 -0.24 6.59
N CYS A 27 -32.41 0.09 5.30
CA CYS A 27 -33.09 1.32 4.90
C CYS A 27 -34.43 1.10 4.18
N HIS A 28 -34.86 -0.15 4.05
CA HIS A 28 -36.13 -0.54 3.44
C HIS A 28 -36.34 -0.12 1.98
N VAL A 29 -35.27 0.34 1.30
CA VAL A 29 -35.31 0.60 -0.13
C VAL A 29 -35.55 -0.70 -0.89
N ASP A 30 -36.28 -0.59 -1.98
CA ASP A 30 -36.59 -1.70 -2.85
C ASP A 30 -35.32 -2.34 -3.45
N GLY A 31 -35.32 -3.68 -3.52
CA GLY A 31 -34.26 -4.51 -4.05
C GLY A 31 -33.88 -4.18 -5.49
N SER A 32 -34.81 -3.64 -6.28
CA SER A 32 -34.56 -3.15 -7.64
C SER A 32 -33.50 -2.04 -7.71
N LYS A 33 -33.24 -1.32 -6.60
CA LYS A 33 -32.23 -0.25 -6.56
C LYS A 33 -30.83 -0.76 -6.22
N PHE A 34 -30.66 -2.04 -5.89
CA PHE A 34 -29.35 -2.60 -5.58
C PHE A 34 -28.47 -2.62 -6.83
N LYS A 35 -27.21 -2.26 -6.65
CA LYS A 35 -26.20 -2.31 -7.71
C LYS A 35 -25.35 -3.56 -7.52
N VAL A 36 -25.03 -4.27 -8.59
CA VAL A 36 -24.01 -5.32 -8.53
C VAL A 36 -22.71 -4.65 -8.07
N MET A 37 -22.10 -5.17 -7.00
CA MET A 37 -20.75 -4.78 -6.63
C MET A 37 -19.82 -5.39 -7.67
N GLU A 38 -19.26 -4.53 -8.50
CA GLU A 38 -18.04 -4.86 -9.21
C GLU A 38 -16.92 -5.02 -8.18
N GLU A 39 -15.98 -5.94 -8.43
CA GLU A 39 -14.74 -5.96 -7.66
C GLU A 39 -14.05 -4.61 -7.91
N GLY A 40 -14.09 -3.75 -6.90
CA GLY A 40 -13.44 -2.45 -6.97
C GLY A 40 -11.94 -2.67 -7.09
N LYS A 41 -11.32 -2.06 -8.09
CA LYS A 41 -9.87 -1.91 -8.10
C LYS A 41 -9.47 -1.05 -6.92
N LEU A 42 -8.41 -1.45 -6.21
CA LEU A 42 -7.85 -0.58 -5.19
C LEU A 42 -7.31 0.69 -5.86
N ALA A 43 -7.40 1.83 -5.16
CA ALA A 43 -6.88 3.09 -5.69
C ALA A 43 -5.35 3.04 -5.93
N ALA A 44 -4.66 2.15 -5.21
CA ALA A 44 -3.27 1.78 -5.42
C ALA A 44 -3.08 0.31 -5.04
N GLU A 45 -2.39 -0.45 -5.87
CA GLU A 45 -1.97 -1.83 -5.60
C GLU A 45 -0.45 -1.89 -5.52
N HIS A 46 0.08 -2.74 -4.64
CA HIS A 46 1.51 -2.97 -4.57
C HIS A 46 1.94 -3.80 -5.79
N GLU A 47 2.78 -3.21 -6.65
CA GLU A 47 3.29 -3.86 -7.85
C GLU A 47 4.79 -4.14 -7.75
N TYR A 48 5.17 -5.40 -7.92
CA TYR A 48 6.58 -5.77 -7.99
C TYR A 48 7.19 -5.49 -9.36
N GLY A 49 8.47 -5.10 -9.37
CA GLY A 49 9.27 -4.99 -10.59
C GLY A 49 8.90 -3.81 -11.48
N VAL A 50 8.38 -2.71 -10.92
CA VAL A 50 7.96 -1.52 -11.67
C VAL A 50 9.05 -1.03 -12.62
N TYR A 51 10.30 -0.93 -12.17
CA TYR A 51 11.44 -0.54 -13.04
C TYR A 51 11.55 -1.41 -14.30
N ALA A 52 11.39 -2.73 -14.17
CA ALA A 52 11.44 -3.63 -15.31
C ALA A 52 10.27 -3.43 -16.28
N LYS A 53 9.07 -3.11 -15.74
CA LYS A 53 7.86 -2.86 -16.54
C LYS A 53 7.88 -1.51 -17.25
N THR A 54 8.37 -0.46 -16.60
CA THR A 54 8.18 0.93 -17.06
C THR A 54 9.45 1.58 -17.62
N VAL A 55 10.63 1.09 -17.25
CA VAL A 55 11.91 1.73 -17.61
C VAL A 55 12.82 0.82 -18.43
N LYS A 56 13.12 -0.39 -17.95
CA LYS A 56 14.19 -1.25 -18.48
C LYS A 56 14.12 -1.48 -20.00
N ASN A 57 12.92 -1.76 -20.52
CA ASN A 57 12.69 -2.07 -21.93
C ASN A 57 11.92 -0.96 -22.66
N ASN A 58 11.88 0.25 -22.09
CA ASN A 58 11.12 1.35 -22.66
C ASN A 58 11.96 2.07 -23.75
N PRO A 59 11.52 2.07 -25.03
CA PRO A 59 12.23 2.74 -26.11
C PRO A 59 12.16 4.27 -26.04
N ASP A 60 11.20 4.82 -25.28
CA ASP A 60 11.00 6.26 -25.14
C ASP A 60 11.95 6.90 -24.09
N ILE A 61 12.76 6.08 -23.41
CA ILE A 61 13.73 6.52 -22.41
C ILE A 61 15.13 6.25 -22.94
N SER A 62 16.00 7.27 -22.89
CA SER A 62 17.39 7.15 -23.30
C SER A 62 18.15 6.15 -22.41
N ASP A 63 19.22 5.56 -22.94
CA ASP A 63 20.03 4.60 -22.16
C ASP A 63 20.79 5.31 -21.02
N GLU A 64 21.15 6.57 -21.21
CA GLU A 64 21.68 7.44 -20.17
C GLU A 64 20.69 7.62 -19.03
N ASP A 65 19.43 7.94 -19.34
CA ASP A 65 18.39 8.14 -18.31
C ASP A 65 18.05 6.83 -17.59
N LYS A 66 17.96 5.70 -18.31
CA LYS A 66 17.77 4.37 -17.69
C LYS A 66 18.85 4.07 -16.66
N LYS A 67 20.10 4.42 -16.97
CA LYS A 67 21.25 4.24 -16.07
C LYS A 67 21.15 5.16 -14.86
N VAL A 68 20.81 6.44 -15.05
CA VAL A 68 20.63 7.39 -13.95
C VAL A 68 19.52 6.94 -13.01
N ILE A 69 18.36 6.57 -13.56
CA ILE A 69 17.22 6.06 -12.77
C ILE A 69 17.64 4.84 -11.96
N PHE A 70 18.31 3.88 -12.58
CA PHE A 70 18.75 2.67 -11.90
C PHE A 70 19.74 2.94 -10.76
N GLU A 71 20.73 3.81 -10.99
CA GLU A 71 21.68 4.18 -9.95
C GLU A 71 21.02 4.98 -8.81
N GLN A 72 20.04 5.82 -9.10
CA GLN A 72 19.26 6.51 -8.06
C GLN A 72 18.42 5.54 -7.22
N LEU A 73 17.75 4.56 -7.84
CA LEU A 73 17.00 3.53 -7.12
C LEU A 73 17.92 2.74 -6.17
N LYS A 74 19.10 2.35 -6.66
CA LYS A 74 20.13 1.71 -5.83
C LYS A 74 20.62 2.62 -4.70
N ALA A 75 20.92 3.89 -5.01
CA ALA A 75 21.40 4.84 -4.02
C ALA A 75 20.37 5.05 -2.90
N ASN A 76 19.09 5.17 -3.24
CA ASN A 76 18.00 5.24 -2.25
C ASN A 76 17.94 3.97 -1.41
N PHE A 77 17.91 2.78 -2.04
CA PHE A 77 17.92 1.51 -1.30
C PHE A 77 19.07 1.42 -0.28
N TYR A 78 20.29 1.77 -0.70
CA TYR A 78 21.45 1.78 0.20
C TYR A 78 21.36 2.85 1.28
N GLY A 79 20.81 4.03 0.97
CA GLY A 79 20.54 5.10 1.92
C GLY A 79 19.61 4.61 3.03
N GLU A 80 18.41 4.18 2.67
CA GLU A 80 17.40 3.70 3.63
C GLU A 80 17.94 2.54 4.48
N CYS A 81 18.64 1.56 3.86
CA CYS A 81 19.27 0.46 4.61
C CYS A 81 20.33 0.95 5.61
N SER A 82 21.07 2.00 5.28
CA SER A 82 22.06 2.59 6.18
C SER A 82 21.38 3.32 7.34
N GLU A 83 20.25 3.98 7.09
CA GLU A 83 19.47 4.66 8.12
C GLU A 83 18.89 3.68 9.15
N VAL A 84 18.47 2.47 8.74
CA VAL A 84 18.06 1.41 9.69
C VAL A 84 19.14 1.18 10.75
N GLY A 85 20.37 0.93 10.33
CA GLY A 85 21.49 0.69 11.24
C GLY A 85 21.83 1.91 12.10
N MET A 86 21.73 3.11 11.51
CA MET A 86 21.97 4.37 12.19
C MET A 86 20.94 4.62 13.31
N TYR A 87 19.64 4.47 13.02
CA TYR A 87 18.58 4.67 14.01
C TYR A 87 18.61 3.62 15.12
N LEU A 88 18.92 2.35 14.82
CA LEU A 88 19.13 1.34 15.85
C LEU A 88 20.32 1.67 16.77
N CYS A 89 21.38 2.28 16.22
CA CYS A 89 22.50 2.77 17.04
C CYS A 89 22.04 3.90 17.96
N MET A 90 21.30 4.89 17.44
CA MET A 90 20.75 5.99 18.23
C MET A 90 19.80 5.50 19.33
N ALA A 91 18.94 4.53 19.03
CA ALA A 91 18.05 3.91 20.00
C ALA A 91 18.82 3.33 21.19
N ARG A 92 19.90 2.58 20.92
CA ARG A 92 20.77 2.00 21.95
C ARG A 92 21.41 3.06 22.85
N ILE A 93 21.81 4.19 22.28
CA ILE A 93 22.37 5.30 23.06
C ILE A 93 21.29 5.94 23.93
N ALA A 94 20.11 6.24 23.37
CA ALA A 94 19.00 6.82 24.11
C ALA A 94 18.58 5.95 25.31
N HIS A 95 18.46 4.63 25.13
CA HIS A 95 18.18 3.70 26.22
C HIS A 95 19.27 3.71 27.30
N ARG A 96 20.55 3.81 26.92
CA ARG A 96 21.69 3.86 27.86
C ARG A 96 21.70 5.14 28.68
N GLU A 97 21.29 6.25 28.09
CA GLU A 97 21.19 7.55 28.77
C GLU A 97 19.92 7.68 29.62
N GLY A 98 19.04 6.68 29.61
CA GLY A 98 17.82 6.66 30.41
C GLY A 98 16.63 7.36 29.77
N TYR A 99 16.60 7.48 28.44
CA TYR A 99 15.50 8.05 27.66
C TYR A 99 14.73 6.95 26.88
N PRO A 100 13.89 6.14 27.56
CA PRO A 100 13.25 4.98 26.94
C PRO A 100 12.27 5.36 25.82
N GLU A 101 11.53 6.46 25.94
CA GLU A 101 10.58 6.91 24.91
C GLU A 101 11.31 7.32 23.62
N ILE A 102 12.48 7.94 23.75
CA ILE A 102 13.33 8.32 22.62
C ILE A 102 13.92 7.08 21.97
N GLY A 103 14.37 6.10 22.77
CA GLY A 103 14.85 4.82 22.26
C GLY A 103 13.80 4.07 21.44
N LEU A 104 12.57 3.99 21.96
CA LEU A 104 11.45 3.36 21.25
C LEU A 104 11.07 4.11 19.96
N TYR A 105 11.15 5.44 19.97
CA TYR A 105 10.94 6.23 18.75
C TYR A 105 11.98 5.87 17.67
N TRP A 106 13.26 5.82 18.02
CA TRP A 106 14.32 5.48 17.07
C TRP A 106 14.21 4.05 16.55
N GLU A 107 13.77 3.09 17.37
CA GLU A 107 13.44 1.74 16.91
C GLU A 107 12.32 1.77 15.87
N LYS A 108 11.25 2.53 16.12
CA LYS A 108 10.15 2.68 15.15
C LYS A 108 10.65 3.31 13.84
N ALA A 109 11.46 4.36 13.91
CA ALA A 109 12.05 5.00 12.74
C ALA A 109 12.89 4.00 11.93
N ALA A 110 13.71 3.16 12.58
CA ALA A 110 14.46 2.11 11.90
C ALA A 110 13.56 1.12 11.15
N HIS A 111 12.39 0.77 11.71
CA HIS A 111 11.41 -0.09 11.03
C HIS A 111 10.74 0.62 9.84
N GLU A 112 10.50 1.93 9.94
CA GLU A 112 9.97 2.74 8.83
C GLU A 112 10.97 2.81 7.68
N GLU A 113 12.26 3.04 7.94
CA GLU A 113 13.27 3.02 6.87
C GLU A 113 13.49 1.64 6.27
N ALA A 114 13.33 0.57 7.06
CA ALA A 114 13.35 -0.79 6.50
C ALA A 114 12.19 -1.02 5.52
N GLU A 115 11.03 -0.43 5.79
CA GLU A 115 9.88 -0.45 4.89
C GLU A 115 10.12 0.43 3.65
N HIS A 116 10.74 1.60 3.81
CA HIS A 116 11.16 2.44 2.69
C HIS A 116 12.17 1.72 1.79
N ALA A 117 13.19 1.08 2.36
CA ALA A 117 14.16 0.28 1.61
C ALA A 117 13.46 -0.83 0.81
N ALA A 118 12.48 -1.52 1.41
CA ALA A 118 11.74 -2.59 0.74
C ALA A 118 10.97 -2.11 -0.50
N LYS A 119 10.63 -0.81 -0.61
CA LYS A 119 9.97 -0.24 -1.80
C LYS A 119 10.93 0.00 -2.96
N PHE A 120 12.24 0.10 -2.71
CA PHE A 120 13.26 0.32 -3.74
C PHE A 120 13.93 -0.96 -4.25
N ALA A 121 13.78 -2.08 -3.52
CA ALA A 121 14.34 -3.39 -3.86
C ALA A 121 13.58 -4.07 -5.02
#